data_AF-A0A430B402-F1
#
_entry.id   AF-A0A430B402-F1
#
_cell.length_a   1.000
_cell.length_b   1.000
_cell.length_c   1.000
_cell.angle_alpha   90.00
_cell.angle_beta   90.00
_cell.angle_gamma   90.00
#
_symmetry.space_group_name_H-M   'P 1'
#
loop_
_entity.id
_entity.type
_entity.pdbx_description
1 polymer ?
#
loop_
_entity_poly.entity_id
_entity_poly.type
_entity_poly.pdbx_seq_one_letter_code
_entity_poly.pdbx_strand_id
1 'polypeptide(L)'
;MIAKINMGPESNSNVNDINFNLQMINTYKDFIRSDSVLDDTGRILKEVNNYEVTSQELKNMVSVEQTANSQMFTIKAVSQDATLSQAVAGALGQVFQEQVVSVLNIDKVTILSGAALNESPVSPNVKLNLLIGSVLGIMLGIALAFLLEVMDKTVKSEKEITEIFELPIMGIIPHLPKKAENIATQKELLHDQRKGSESYSRPTELPTSRNSSDDRVVRRRKRNRV
;
A
#
# COMPACT_ATOMS: atom_id res chain seq x y z
N MET A 1 24.86 12.29 -8.46
CA MET A 1 25.94 13.18 -8.91
C MET A 1 25.36 14.52 -9.29
N ILE A 2 25.99 15.64 -8.90
CA ILE A 2 25.55 17.02 -9.19
C ILE A 2 26.72 17.74 -9.87
N ALA A 3 26.45 18.62 -10.84
CA ALA A 3 27.47 19.44 -11.51
C ALA A 3 27.12 20.93 -11.57
N LYS A 4 28.15 21.78 -11.70
CA LYS A 4 28.06 23.23 -11.92
C LYS A 4 29.05 23.67 -13.00
N ILE A 5 28.62 24.57 -13.88
CA ILE A 5 29.47 25.28 -14.85
C ILE A 5 29.90 26.62 -14.24
N ASN A 6 31.12 27.08 -14.53
CA ASN A 6 31.62 28.35 -13.99
C ASN A 6 32.44 29.08 -15.08
N MET A 7 31.87 30.16 -15.64
CA MET A 7 32.43 30.90 -16.77
C MET A 7 33.23 32.14 -16.35
N GLY A 8 33.96 32.72 -17.31
CA GLY A 8 34.80 33.92 -17.17
C GLY A 8 34.07 35.24 -16.80
N PRO A 9 34.83 36.34 -16.64
CA PRO A 9 34.37 37.54 -15.93
C PRO A 9 33.50 38.51 -16.75
N GLU A 10 32.50 39.08 -16.06
CA GLU A 10 31.97 40.44 -16.26
C GLU A 10 31.74 40.91 -17.72
N SER A 11 30.69 40.38 -18.37
CA SER A 11 30.02 41.11 -19.45
C SER A 11 28.49 41.02 -19.31
N ASN A 12 27.80 42.11 -19.66
CA ASN A 12 26.39 42.40 -19.35
C ASN A 12 25.47 41.16 -19.26
N SER A 13 24.86 40.93 -18.09
CA SER A 13 23.90 39.82 -17.87
C SER A 13 22.57 40.08 -18.60
N ASN A 14 22.57 39.86 -19.92
CA ASN A 14 21.42 40.01 -20.77
C ASN A 14 20.43 38.85 -20.53
N VAL A 15 19.13 39.14 -20.50
CA VAL A 15 18.10 38.11 -20.24
C VAL A 15 18.12 37.02 -21.33
N ASN A 16 18.54 37.37 -22.54
CA ASN A 16 18.72 36.45 -23.66
C ASN A 16 19.81 35.41 -23.39
N ASP A 17 20.94 35.82 -22.80
CA ASP A 17 22.09 34.94 -22.56
C ASP A 17 21.80 33.96 -21.41
N ILE A 18 21.03 34.40 -20.41
CA ILE A 18 20.53 33.51 -19.34
C ILE A 18 19.60 32.45 -19.94
N ASN A 19 18.69 32.83 -20.84
CA ASN A 19 17.80 31.88 -21.52
C ASN A 19 18.55 30.91 -22.44
N PHE A 20 19.54 31.39 -23.21
CA PHE A 20 20.40 30.56 -24.04
C PHE A 20 21.15 29.50 -23.21
N ASN A 21 21.77 29.92 -22.10
CA ASN A 21 22.47 29.00 -21.19
C ASN A 21 21.54 27.97 -20.53
N LEU A 22 20.28 28.31 -20.27
CA LEU A 22 19.27 27.35 -19.78
C LEU A 22 18.79 26.39 -20.88
N GLN A 23 18.71 26.84 -22.13
CA GLN A 23 18.36 25.98 -23.28
C GLN A 23 19.45 24.94 -23.58
N MET A 24 20.74 25.31 -23.45
CA MET A 24 21.87 24.39 -23.66
C MET A 24 21.89 23.18 -22.72
N ILE A 25 21.16 23.20 -21.59
CA ILE A 25 21.04 22.02 -20.71
C ILE A 25 20.40 20.82 -21.45
N ASN A 26 19.50 21.06 -22.41
CA ASN A 26 18.97 20.00 -23.27
C ASN A 26 20.07 19.43 -24.19
N THR A 27 20.88 20.29 -24.81
CA THR A 27 22.04 19.88 -25.63
C THR A 27 23.05 19.06 -24.81
N TYR A 28 23.33 19.46 -23.57
CA TYR A 28 24.20 18.69 -22.67
C TYR A 28 23.57 17.34 -22.27
N LYS A 29 22.26 17.30 -22.02
CA LYS A 29 21.50 16.08 -21.71
C LYS A 29 21.50 15.08 -22.88
N ASP A 30 21.35 15.58 -24.11
CA ASP A 30 21.40 14.75 -25.31
C ASP A 30 22.84 14.28 -25.59
N PHE A 31 23.85 15.12 -25.33
CA PHE A 31 25.27 14.73 -25.42
C PHE A 31 25.65 13.65 -24.39
N ILE A 32 25.18 13.75 -23.13
CA ILE A 32 25.37 12.70 -22.09
C ILE A 32 24.76 11.36 -22.52
N ARG A 33 23.73 11.37 -23.35
CA ARG A 33 23.04 10.16 -23.86
C ARG A 33 23.40 9.86 -25.33
N SER A 34 24.43 10.50 -25.86
CA SER A 34 24.99 10.21 -27.19
C SER A 34 25.79 8.92 -27.16
N ASP A 35 25.75 8.16 -28.25
CA ASP A 35 26.32 6.82 -28.25
C ASP A 35 27.84 6.83 -28.02
N SER A 36 28.57 7.85 -28.51
CA SER A 36 30.00 8.05 -28.23
C SER A 36 30.34 8.17 -26.74
N VAL A 37 29.54 8.91 -25.97
CA VAL A 37 29.75 9.09 -24.52
C VAL A 37 29.40 7.80 -23.76
N LEU A 38 28.40 7.05 -24.23
CA LEU A 38 27.99 5.78 -23.64
C LEU A 38 28.97 4.64 -23.97
N ASP A 39 29.50 4.58 -25.19
CA ASP A 39 30.52 3.63 -25.64
C ASP A 39 31.80 3.75 -24.79
N ASP A 40 32.32 4.96 -24.61
CA ASP A 40 33.49 5.21 -23.74
C ASP A 40 33.19 4.97 -22.25
N THR A 41 31.96 5.22 -21.80
CA THR A 41 31.54 4.85 -20.45
C THR A 41 31.55 3.33 -20.25
N GLY A 42 31.01 2.56 -21.19
CA GLY A 42 31.05 1.09 -21.17
C GLY A 42 32.47 0.54 -21.21
N ARG A 43 33.35 1.18 -21.97
CA ARG A 43 34.79 0.86 -22.02
C ARG A 43 35.48 1.07 -20.67
N ILE A 44 35.29 2.22 -20.01
CA ILE A 44 35.86 2.47 -18.67
C ILE A 44 35.28 1.51 -17.61
N LEU A 45 33.98 1.20 -17.66
CA LEU A 45 33.36 0.22 -16.73
C LEU A 45 33.94 -1.18 -16.89
N LYS A 46 34.30 -1.58 -18.12
CA LYS A 46 35.00 -2.84 -18.39
C LYS A 46 36.45 -2.80 -17.92
N GLU A 47 37.18 -1.72 -18.18
CA GLU A 47 38.59 -1.57 -17.80
C GLU A 47 38.80 -1.46 -16.28
N VAL A 48 37.93 -0.73 -15.55
CA VAL A 48 38.11 -0.42 -14.12
C VAL A 48 37.35 -1.38 -13.19
N ASN A 49 36.16 -1.83 -13.60
CA ASN A 49 35.27 -2.62 -12.74
C ASN A 49 34.93 -4.02 -13.30
N ASN A 50 35.43 -4.39 -14.49
CA ASN A 50 35.12 -5.64 -15.18
C ASN A 50 33.59 -5.84 -15.40
N TYR A 51 32.83 -4.75 -15.56
CA TYR A 51 31.43 -4.81 -15.95
C TYR A 51 31.32 -4.69 -17.48
N GLU A 52 30.71 -5.69 -18.14
CA GLU A 52 30.34 -5.60 -19.55
C GLU A 52 28.91 -5.06 -19.66
N VAL A 53 28.76 -3.78 -20.00
CA VAL A 53 27.46 -3.12 -20.17
C VAL A 53 27.38 -2.54 -21.58
N THR A 54 26.28 -2.78 -22.29
CA THR A 54 26.10 -2.26 -23.66
C THR A 54 25.60 -0.81 -23.66
N SER A 55 25.89 -0.06 -24.71
CA SER A 55 25.49 1.36 -24.80
C SER A 55 23.97 1.53 -24.82
N GLN A 56 23.21 0.60 -25.43
CA GLN A 56 21.74 0.56 -25.35
C GLN A 56 21.25 0.32 -23.92
N GLU A 57 21.93 -0.53 -23.15
CA GLU A 57 21.63 -0.82 -21.75
C GLU A 57 21.96 0.39 -20.85
N LEU A 58 23.12 1.02 -21.03
CA LEU A 58 23.46 2.29 -20.39
C LEU A 58 22.42 3.38 -20.70
N LYS A 59 21.97 3.49 -21.97
CA LYS A 59 20.93 4.45 -22.40
C LYS A 59 19.60 4.26 -21.66
N ASN A 60 19.28 3.03 -21.25
CA ASN A 60 18.10 2.67 -20.47
C ASN A 60 18.31 2.84 -18.96
N MET A 61 19.49 2.49 -18.44
CA MET A 61 19.83 2.66 -17.01
C MET A 61 20.00 4.14 -16.62
N VAL A 62 20.46 4.99 -17.54
CA VAL A 62 20.84 6.38 -17.28
C VAL A 62 19.71 7.36 -17.57
N SER A 63 19.41 8.21 -16.59
CA SER A 63 18.56 9.40 -16.74
C SER A 63 19.30 10.68 -16.31
N VAL A 64 18.94 11.79 -16.96
CA VAL A 64 19.44 13.13 -16.65
C VAL A 64 18.25 14.01 -16.27
N GLU A 65 18.23 14.44 -15.01
CA GLU A 65 17.20 15.31 -14.44
C GLU A 65 17.74 16.74 -14.28
N GLN A 66 17.07 17.72 -14.90
CA GLN A 66 17.37 19.13 -14.72
C GLN A 66 16.50 19.71 -13.60
N THR A 67 17.05 20.56 -12.74
CA THR A 67 16.26 21.41 -11.85
C THR A 67 15.76 22.63 -12.63
N ALA A 68 14.45 22.92 -12.58
CA ALA A 68 13.85 24.03 -13.33
C ALA A 68 14.56 25.37 -13.04
N ASN A 69 14.80 26.17 -14.08
CA ASN A 69 15.56 27.43 -14.05
C ASN A 69 16.99 27.32 -13.47
N SER A 70 17.57 26.12 -13.46
CA SER A 70 18.93 25.88 -13.00
C SER A 70 19.85 25.40 -14.13
N GLN A 71 21.12 25.79 -14.02
CA GLN A 71 22.23 25.23 -14.78
C GLN A 71 22.74 23.90 -14.18
N MET A 72 22.18 23.46 -13.05
CA MET A 72 22.51 22.18 -12.42
C MET A 72 21.59 21.08 -12.94
N PHE A 73 22.19 19.96 -13.30
CA PHE A 73 21.51 18.71 -13.59
C PHE A 73 22.08 17.59 -12.71
N THR A 74 21.28 16.53 -12.55
CA THR A 74 21.64 15.31 -11.82
C THR A 74 21.69 14.14 -12.79
N ILE A 75 22.84 13.49 -12.88
CA ILE A 75 22.97 12.17 -13.51
C ILE A 75 22.53 11.12 -12.48
N LYS A 76 21.61 10.25 -12.89
CA LYS A 76 21.20 9.04 -12.17
C LYS A 76 21.43 7.83 -13.07
N ALA A 77 21.87 6.73 -12.47
CA ALA A 77 21.85 5.40 -13.08
C ALA A 77 21.02 4.47 -12.17
N VAL A 78 20.23 3.59 -12.78
CA VAL A 78 19.39 2.61 -12.08
C VAL A 78 19.63 1.24 -12.69
N SER A 79 20.14 0.32 -11.88
CA SER A 79 20.36 -1.09 -12.21
C SER A 79 20.01 -1.98 -11.02
N GLN A 80 20.15 -3.30 -11.16
CA GLN A 80 19.81 -4.27 -10.10
C GLN A 80 20.85 -4.29 -8.96
N ASP A 81 22.09 -3.88 -9.24
CA ASP A 81 23.17 -3.74 -8.27
C ASP A 81 23.45 -2.25 -8.00
N ALA A 82 23.42 -1.85 -6.72
CA ALA A 82 23.72 -0.48 -6.31
C ALA A 82 25.17 -0.10 -6.64
N THR A 83 26.10 -1.06 -6.61
CA THR A 83 27.53 -0.88 -6.95
C THR A 83 27.69 -0.53 -8.42
N LEU A 84 27.03 -1.30 -9.31
CA LEU A 84 26.96 -0.99 -10.73
C LEU A 84 26.32 0.38 -10.99
N SER A 85 25.21 0.71 -10.31
CA SER A 85 24.59 2.05 -10.43
C SER A 85 25.54 3.17 -10.00
N GLN A 86 26.34 2.98 -8.95
CA GLN A 86 27.35 3.94 -8.52
C GLN A 86 28.48 4.07 -9.55
N ALA A 87 29.01 2.95 -10.05
CA ALA A 87 30.08 2.91 -11.05
C ALA A 87 29.66 3.60 -12.35
N VAL A 88 28.48 3.25 -12.89
CA VAL A 88 27.93 3.86 -14.12
C VAL A 88 27.76 5.38 -13.96
N ALA A 89 27.16 5.83 -12.86
CA ALA A 89 26.95 7.26 -12.62
C ALA A 89 28.28 8.03 -12.42
N GLY A 90 29.32 7.39 -11.87
CA GLY A 90 30.65 7.96 -11.70
C GLY A 90 31.41 8.07 -13.01
N ALA A 91 31.57 6.94 -13.72
CA ALA A 91 32.29 6.85 -14.98
C ALA A 91 31.68 7.77 -16.05
N LEU A 92 30.35 7.76 -16.22
CA LEU A 92 29.66 8.62 -17.17
C LEU A 92 29.91 10.12 -16.90
N GLY A 93 29.91 10.52 -15.63
CA GLY A 93 30.16 11.90 -15.25
C GLY A 93 31.61 12.36 -15.50
N GLN A 94 32.57 11.43 -15.41
CA GLN A 94 33.97 11.68 -15.81
C GLN A 94 34.09 11.79 -17.34
N VAL A 95 33.60 10.80 -18.10
CA VAL A 95 33.63 10.81 -19.58
C VAL A 95 32.96 12.08 -20.12
N PHE A 96 31.80 12.45 -19.57
CA PHE A 96 31.15 13.71 -19.91
C PHE A 96 32.04 14.93 -19.61
N GLN A 97 32.65 15.01 -18.41
CA GLN A 97 33.51 16.14 -18.04
C GLN A 97 34.73 16.29 -18.98
N GLU A 98 35.31 15.18 -19.44
CA GLU A 98 36.44 15.15 -20.36
C GLU A 98 36.05 15.53 -21.80
N GLN A 99 34.92 14.99 -22.32
CA GLN A 99 34.51 15.20 -23.71
C GLN A 99 33.71 16.50 -23.94
N VAL A 100 32.94 16.97 -22.96
CA VAL A 100 32.07 18.15 -23.16
C VAL A 100 32.86 19.45 -23.41
N VAL A 101 34.03 19.58 -22.78
CA VAL A 101 34.92 20.74 -22.94
C VAL A 101 35.51 20.78 -24.35
N SER A 102 35.91 19.64 -24.91
CA SER A 102 36.52 19.56 -26.25
C SER A 102 35.48 19.57 -27.39
N VAL A 103 34.29 18.99 -27.19
CA VAL A 103 33.25 18.91 -28.22
C VAL A 103 32.36 20.15 -28.28
N LEU A 104 32.02 20.75 -27.14
CA LEU A 104 31.11 21.91 -27.06
C LEU A 104 31.82 23.24 -26.74
N ASN A 105 33.15 23.23 -26.58
CA ASN A 105 33.98 24.42 -26.37
C ASN A 105 33.49 25.31 -25.21
N ILE A 106 33.23 24.70 -24.05
CA ILE A 106 32.74 25.38 -22.84
C ILE A 106 33.82 25.46 -21.74
N ASP A 107 33.90 26.61 -21.06
CA ASP A 107 34.97 26.94 -20.09
C ASP A 107 35.30 25.80 -19.10
N LYS A 108 34.30 25.30 -18.36
CA LYS A 108 34.49 24.28 -17.32
C LYS A 108 33.19 23.66 -16.82
N VAL A 109 33.09 22.33 -16.86
CA VAL A 109 32.18 21.56 -15.99
C VAL A 109 32.90 21.18 -14.69
N THR A 110 32.23 21.34 -13.56
CA THR A 110 32.73 20.95 -12.22
C THR A 110 31.75 20.00 -11.55
N ILE A 111 32.25 18.88 -11.03
CA ILE A 111 31.47 17.91 -10.25
C ILE A 111 31.31 18.48 -8.83
N LEU A 112 30.09 18.82 -8.42
CA LEU A 112 29.75 19.31 -7.07
C LEU A 112 29.51 18.17 -6.07
N SER A 113 29.04 17.02 -6.54
CA SER A 113 28.78 15.83 -5.73
C SER A 113 28.94 14.60 -6.60
N GLY A 114 29.69 13.61 -6.13
CA GLY A 114 30.04 12.41 -6.89
C GLY A 114 28.89 11.40 -7.07
N ALA A 115 29.25 10.18 -7.44
CA ALA A 115 28.34 9.05 -7.40
C ALA A 115 28.34 8.44 -5.98
N ALA A 116 27.19 8.50 -5.32
CA ALA A 116 26.96 7.88 -4.02
C ALA A 116 26.23 6.54 -4.18
N LEU A 117 26.55 5.57 -3.33
CA LEU A 117 25.83 4.31 -3.23
C LEU A 117 24.43 4.55 -2.63
N ASN A 118 23.39 3.99 -3.23
CA ASN A 118 22.02 4.05 -2.71
C ASN A 118 21.60 2.65 -2.24
N GLU A 119 21.58 2.43 -0.93
CA GLU A 119 21.20 1.14 -0.34
C GLU A 119 19.68 0.89 -0.36
N SER A 120 18.87 1.95 -0.47
CA SER A 120 17.41 1.82 -0.63
C SER A 120 17.05 1.58 -2.10
N PRO A 121 16.30 0.51 -2.43
CA PRO A 121 15.79 0.30 -3.78
C PRO A 121 14.80 1.42 -4.15
N VAL A 122 14.92 1.94 -5.38
CA VAL A 122 14.04 3.00 -5.91
C VAL A 122 12.71 2.48 -6.45
N SER A 123 12.62 1.18 -6.75
CA SER A 123 11.44 0.49 -7.27
C SER A 123 11.50 -1.01 -6.93
N PRO A 124 10.36 -1.74 -6.94
CA PRO A 124 8.98 -1.23 -7.03
C PRO A 124 8.49 -0.65 -5.69
N ASN A 125 7.65 0.39 -5.74
CA ASN A 125 7.04 0.94 -4.53
C ASN A 125 5.89 0.04 -4.06
N VAL A 126 6.23 -0.94 -3.20
CA VAL A 126 5.30 -1.95 -2.67
C VAL A 126 4.04 -1.33 -2.05
N LYS A 127 4.16 -0.19 -1.35
CA LYS A 127 3.01 0.49 -0.71
C LYS A 127 2.02 1.03 -1.73
N LEU A 128 2.52 1.66 -2.79
CA LEU A 128 1.69 2.19 -3.89
C LEU A 128 1.03 1.06 -4.68
N ASN A 129 1.81 0.03 -5.03
CA ASN A 129 1.31 -1.12 -5.78
C ASN A 129 0.24 -1.90 -4.99
N LEU A 130 0.43 -2.07 -3.69
CA LEU A 130 -0.57 -2.69 -2.80
C LEU A 130 -1.86 -1.87 -2.73
N LEU A 131 -1.78 -0.54 -2.60
CA LEU A 131 -2.95 0.33 -2.58
C LEU A 131 -3.75 0.25 -3.89
N ILE A 132 -3.06 0.33 -5.04
CA ILE A 132 -3.69 0.22 -6.37
C ILE A 132 -4.35 -1.18 -6.52
N GLY A 133 -3.63 -2.24 -6.16
CA GLY A 133 -4.14 -3.61 -6.19
C GLY A 133 -5.36 -3.82 -5.28
N SER A 134 -5.39 -3.21 -4.09
CA SER A 134 -6.55 -3.26 -3.19
C SER A 134 -7.77 -2.56 -3.78
N VAL A 135 -7.61 -1.36 -4.37
CA VAL A 135 -8.72 -0.63 -5.00
C VAL A 135 -9.28 -1.38 -6.21
N LEU A 136 -8.41 -1.90 -7.07
CA LEU A 136 -8.81 -2.72 -8.23
C LEU A 136 -9.49 -4.03 -7.79
N GLY A 137 -8.96 -4.70 -6.76
CA GLY A 137 -9.55 -5.91 -6.20
C GLY A 137 -10.94 -5.70 -5.61
N ILE A 138 -11.17 -4.56 -4.94
CA ILE A 138 -12.50 -4.17 -4.43
C ILE A 138 -13.46 -3.88 -5.59
N MET A 139 -13.05 -3.14 -6.61
CA MET A 139 -13.90 -2.88 -7.78
C MET A 139 -14.27 -4.17 -8.54
N LEU A 140 -13.30 -5.07 -8.74
CA LEU A 140 -13.55 -6.39 -9.34
C LEU A 140 -14.46 -7.25 -8.46
N GLY A 141 -14.28 -7.26 -7.14
CA GLY A 141 -15.14 -7.97 -6.21
C GLY A 141 -16.59 -7.47 -6.22
N ILE A 142 -16.79 -6.15 -6.28
CA ILE A 142 -18.12 -5.54 -6.40
C ILE A 142 -18.75 -5.88 -7.77
N ALA A 143 -18.00 -5.76 -8.86
CA ALA A 143 -18.50 -6.10 -10.20
C ALA A 143 -18.88 -7.59 -10.32
N LEU A 144 -18.10 -8.49 -9.72
CA LEU A 144 -18.41 -9.92 -9.65
C LEU A 144 -19.62 -10.20 -8.75
N ALA A 145 -19.78 -9.49 -7.64
CA ALA A 145 -20.97 -9.63 -6.79
C ALA A 145 -22.26 -9.21 -7.52
N PHE A 146 -22.24 -8.09 -8.25
CA PHE A 146 -23.36 -7.70 -9.11
C PHE A 146 -23.61 -8.69 -10.26
N LEU A 147 -22.56 -9.22 -10.90
CA LEU A 147 -22.70 -10.23 -11.94
C LEU A 147 -23.34 -11.53 -11.40
N LEU A 148 -22.95 -11.96 -10.19
CA LEU A 148 -23.53 -13.13 -9.53
C LEU A 148 -25.00 -12.91 -9.15
N GLU A 149 -25.36 -11.75 -8.62
CA GLU A 149 -26.76 -11.43 -8.27
C GLU A 149 -27.64 -11.33 -9.53
N VAL A 150 -27.15 -10.76 -10.64
CA VAL A 150 -27.86 -10.72 -11.94
C VAL A 150 -27.98 -12.11 -12.60
N MET A 151 -27.10 -13.06 -12.24
CA MET A 151 -27.18 -14.45 -12.70
C MET A 151 -28.02 -15.34 -11.78
N ASP A 152 -28.31 -14.92 -10.54
CA ASP A 152 -29.24 -15.59 -9.65
C ASP A 152 -30.68 -15.34 -10.09
N LYS A 153 -31.44 -16.43 -10.28
CA LYS A 153 -32.86 -16.39 -10.69
C LYS A 153 -33.81 -16.73 -9.54
N THR A 154 -33.30 -16.72 -8.32
CA THR A 154 -34.08 -16.99 -7.11
C THR A 154 -34.92 -15.77 -6.77
N VAL A 155 -36.25 -15.91 -6.85
CA VAL A 155 -37.20 -14.90 -6.34
C VAL A 155 -37.11 -14.89 -4.81
N LYS A 156 -36.73 -13.74 -4.24
CA LYS A 156 -36.44 -13.55 -2.80
C LYS A 156 -37.46 -12.64 -2.11
N SER A 157 -38.27 -11.89 -2.87
CA SER A 157 -39.18 -10.86 -2.37
C SER A 157 -40.64 -11.09 -2.76
N GLU A 158 -41.57 -10.83 -1.83
CA GLU A 158 -43.01 -10.83 -2.09
C GLU A 158 -43.41 -9.84 -3.20
N LYS A 159 -42.65 -8.75 -3.36
CA LYS A 159 -42.85 -7.76 -4.43
C LYS A 159 -42.46 -8.32 -5.79
N GLU A 160 -41.34 -9.03 -5.89
CA GLU A 160 -40.92 -9.70 -7.14
C GLU A 160 -41.98 -10.73 -7.57
N ILE A 161 -42.60 -11.47 -6.64
CA ILE A 161 -43.71 -12.37 -6.98
C ILE A 161 -44.89 -11.59 -7.57
N THR A 162 -45.26 -10.46 -6.96
CA THR A 162 -46.38 -9.62 -7.44
C THR A 162 -46.07 -8.99 -8.81
N GLU A 163 -44.82 -8.59 -9.05
CA GLU A 163 -44.35 -7.88 -10.25
C GLU A 163 -44.04 -8.82 -11.43
N ILE A 164 -43.56 -10.04 -11.17
CA ILE A 164 -43.29 -11.06 -12.20
C ILE A 164 -44.58 -11.77 -12.67
N PHE A 165 -45.54 -11.98 -11.77
CA PHE A 165 -46.76 -12.75 -12.05
C PHE A 165 -48.04 -11.89 -12.20
N GLU A 166 -47.97 -10.58 -11.95
CA GLU A 166 -49.10 -9.62 -11.98
C GLU A 166 -50.32 -10.00 -11.08
N LEU A 167 -50.15 -10.95 -10.15
CA LEU A 167 -51.21 -11.50 -9.33
C LEU A 167 -51.19 -10.92 -7.90
N PRO A 168 -52.35 -10.52 -7.34
CA PRO A 168 -52.43 -10.03 -5.97
C PRO A 168 -52.19 -11.16 -4.95
N ILE A 169 -51.38 -10.86 -3.92
CA ILE A 169 -51.06 -11.82 -2.85
C ILE A 169 -52.31 -12.11 -2.02
N MET A 170 -52.81 -13.35 -2.10
CA MET A 170 -54.02 -13.79 -1.38
C MET A 170 -53.78 -14.13 0.10
N GLY A 171 -52.51 -14.25 0.54
CA GLY A 171 -52.14 -14.51 1.92
C GLY A 171 -50.71 -15.01 2.08
N ILE A 172 -50.17 -14.90 3.29
CA ILE A 172 -48.82 -15.37 3.65
C ILE A 172 -48.96 -16.58 4.58
N ILE A 173 -48.32 -17.69 4.24
CA ILE A 173 -48.27 -18.90 5.10
C ILE A 173 -47.00 -18.83 5.96
N PRO A 174 -47.09 -18.62 7.28
CA PRO A 174 -45.91 -18.54 8.13
C PRO A 174 -45.26 -19.93 8.28
N HIS A 175 -44.03 -20.08 7.80
CA HIS A 175 -43.30 -21.34 7.89
C HIS A 175 -42.77 -21.59 9.32
N LEU A 176 -43.60 -22.19 10.18
CA LEU A 176 -43.22 -22.53 11.55
C LEU A 176 -42.01 -23.49 11.56
N PRO A 177 -40.93 -23.19 12.31
CA PRO A 177 -39.82 -24.11 12.45
C PRO A 177 -40.23 -25.32 13.30
N LYS A 178 -39.86 -26.54 12.85
CA LYS A 178 -40.21 -27.85 13.46
C LYS A 178 -39.92 -27.99 14.97
N LYS A 179 -39.15 -27.07 15.57
CA LYS A 179 -38.91 -27.00 17.01
C LYS A 179 -40.18 -26.67 17.82
N ALA A 180 -41.19 -26.03 17.23
CA ALA A 180 -42.43 -25.64 17.91
C ALA A 180 -43.34 -26.85 18.24
N GLU A 181 -43.35 -27.85 17.36
CA GLU A 181 -44.23 -29.03 17.40
C GLU A 181 -44.06 -29.80 18.72
N ASN A 182 -42.80 -30.11 19.08
CA ASN A 182 -42.43 -30.82 20.31
C ASN A 182 -42.86 -30.09 21.61
N ILE A 183 -43.01 -28.77 21.58
CA ILE A 183 -43.33 -27.95 22.77
C ILE A 183 -44.83 -28.00 23.09
N ALA A 184 -45.68 -28.21 22.08
CA ALA A 184 -47.11 -28.42 22.29
C ALA A 184 -47.36 -29.77 22.98
N THR A 185 -46.84 -30.87 22.40
CA THR A 185 -46.99 -32.23 22.94
C THR A 185 -46.45 -32.35 24.37
N GLN A 186 -45.31 -31.71 24.67
CA GLN A 186 -44.74 -31.75 26.02
C GLN A 186 -45.61 -31.04 27.07
N LYS A 187 -46.42 -30.03 26.70
CA LYS A 187 -47.30 -29.33 27.65
C LYS A 187 -48.55 -30.12 28.03
N GLU A 188 -49.08 -30.95 27.16
CA GLU A 188 -50.22 -31.83 27.49
C GLU A 188 -49.79 -32.95 28.44
N LEU A 189 -48.66 -33.61 28.14
CA LEU A 189 -48.09 -34.68 28.97
C LEU A 189 -47.75 -34.24 30.40
N LEU A 190 -47.42 -32.95 30.60
CA LEU A 190 -47.15 -32.36 31.91
C LEU A 190 -48.40 -31.98 32.72
N HIS A 191 -49.60 -32.02 32.12
CA HIS A 191 -50.85 -31.68 32.81
C HIS A 191 -51.51 -32.89 33.47
N ASP A 192 -51.41 -34.07 32.86
CA ASP A 192 -52.06 -35.29 33.35
C ASP A 192 -51.46 -35.79 34.68
N GLN A 193 -50.13 -35.78 34.79
CA GLN A 193 -49.42 -36.26 35.98
C GLN A 193 -49.74 -35.49 37.27
N ARG A 194 -50.33 -34.29 37.21
CA ARG A 194 -50.70 -33.50 38.40
C ARG A 194 -51.93 -34.01 39.16
N LYS A 195 -52.68 -34.98 38.63
CA LYS A 195 -53.86 -35.55 39.31
C LYS A 195 -53.59 -36.82 40.13
N GLY A 196 -52.37 -37.37 40.08
CA GLY A 196 -52.08 -38.72 40.59
C GLY A 196 -51.46 -38.84 41.98
N SER A 197 -51.13 -37.74 42.67
CA SER A 197 -50.18 -37.77 43.80
C SER A 197 -50.70 -37.23 45.15
N GLU A 198 -52.01 -37.14 45.37
CA GLU A 198 -52.60 -36.71 46.66
C GLU A 198 -53.30 -37.87 47.39
N SER A 199 -52.53 -38.77 48.01
CA SER A 199 -53.01 -39.72 49.04
C SER A 199 -51.86 -40.31 49.85
N TYR A 200 -51.97 -40.24 51.19
CA TYR A 200 -51.01 -40.68 52.22
C TYR A 200 -49.65 -39.92 52.21
N SER A 201 -49.06 -39.50 53.34
CA SER A 201 -49.28 -39.84 54.76
C SER A 201 -49.11 -38.65 55.73
N ARG A 202 -49.74 -38.73 56.91
CA ARG A 202 -49.39 -38.04 58.18
C ARG A 202 -48.56 -38.99 59.08
N PRO A 203 -48.01 -38.62 60.26
CA PRO A 203 -48.08 -37.35 61.02
C PRO A 203 -46.74 -36.55 60.86
N THR A 204 -46.18 -35.70 61.74
CA THR A 204 -46.39 -35.32 63.16
C THR A 204 -45.91 -33.87 63.41
N GLU A 205 -46.02 -33.32 64.62
CA GLU A 205 -45.76 -31.90 64.93
C GLU A 205 -44.68 -31.66 66.01
N LEU A 206 -43.94 -30.54 65.84
CA LEU A 206 -43.32 -29.67 66.86
C LEU A 206 -42.15 -30.23 67.73
N PRO A 207 -41.36 -29.35 68.40
CA PRO A 207 -41.42 -27.88 68.45
C PRO A 207 -40.25 -27.13 67.80
N THR A 208 -40.44 -25.82 67.59
CA THR A 208 -39.41 -24.87 67.14
C THR A 208 -38.50 -24.41 68.28
N SER A 209 -37.23 -24.09 67.98
CA SER A 209 -36.33 -23.40 68.90
C SER A 209 -35.86 -22.06 68.31
N ARG A 210 -35.76 -21.05 69.16
CA ARG A 210 -35.51 -19.63 68.83
C ARG A 210 -34.16 -19.40 68.15
N ASN A 211 -34.14 -18.44 67.22
CA ASN A 211 -32.92 -17.84 66.70
C ASN A 211 -32.43 -16.69 67.59
N SER A 212 -31.11 -16.55 67.67
CA SER A 212 -30.28 -15.39 68.04
C SER A 212 -30.89 -14.27 68.90
N SER A 213 -30.26 -14.06 70.06
CA SER A 213 -30.14 -12.75 70.72
C SER A 213 -28.71 -12.65 71.25
N ASP A 214 -28.19 -11.43 71.35
CA ASP A 214 -26.82 -11.07 71.74
C ASP A 214 -25.67 -11.56 70.81
N ASP A 215 -24.58 -10.80 70.60
CA ASP A 215 -24.47 -9.33 70.66
C ASP A 215 -23.19 -8.83 69.93
N ARG A 216 -23.10 -7.51 69.74
CA ARG A 216 -21.91 -6.63 69.78
C ARG A 216 -20.55 -7.11 69.23
N VAL A 217 -19.92 -6.15 68.52
CA VAL A 217 -18.47 -5.81 68.59
C VAL A 217 -17.48 -6.70 67.80
N VAL A 218 -16.44 -6.21 67.10
CA VAL A 218 -16.13 -4.88 66.50
C VAL A 218 -14.84 -4.99 65.62
N ARG A 219 -14.42 -3.91 64.93
CA ARG A 219 -13.08 -3.64 64.29
C ARG A 219 -12.76 -4.39 62.98
N ARG A 220 -12.53 -3.63 61.89
CA ARG A 220 -11.22 -3.22 61.30
C ARG A 220 -10.37 -4.39 60.78
N ARG A 221 -9.95 -4.45 59.51
CA ARG A 221 -9.19 -3.40 58.76
C ARG A 221 -9.34 -3.51 57.23
N LYS A 222 -9.22 -2.38 56.52
CA LYS A 222 -8.78 -2.33 55.11
C LYS A 222 -7.33 -2.82 54.97
N ARG A 223 -7.00 -3.46 53.85
CA ARG A 223 -5.68 -3.36 53.19
C ARG A 223 -5.80 -3.70 51.70
N ASN A 224 -5.30 -2.83 50.83
CA ASN A 224 -5.03 -3.16 49.43
C ASN A 224 -3.71 -3.93 49.33
N ARG A 225 -3.59 -4.79 48.32
CA ARG A 225 -2.51 -4.80 47.33
C ARG A 225 -3.19 -5.00 45.96
N VAL A 226 -2.89 -4.16 44.97
CA VAL A 226 -1.73 -4.26 44.05
C VAL A 226 -1.82 -5.60 43.32
#